data_AF-A0A963EZQ9-F1
#
_entry.id   AF-A0A963EZQ9-F1
#
_cell.length_a   1.000
_cell.length_b   1.000
_cell.length_c   1.000
_cell.angle_alpha   90.00
_cell.angle_beta   90.00
_cell.angle_gamma   90.00
#
_symmetry.space_group_name_H-M   'P 1'
#
loop_
_entity.id
_entity.type
_entity.pdbx_description
1 polymer ?
#
loop_
_entity_poly.entity_id
_entity_poly.type
_entity_poly.pdbx_seq_one_letter_code
_entity_poly.pdbx_strand_id
1 'polypeptide(L)'
;MANPIKLRLADLLDHDLFTPRELSWLSFNARVLQEAADKTTPLIARLRYLGIFSNNLDEFFRVRVAEVRRLISVSSGGDRQQSKDLLAAIQTQVVALQKEFDRIYEELMHELSARRIYLINETQLDPGQAQFVQEYFTATVLPELEPILLSESQPIPALNDESLYLAVDIRSGDSYNYAVVEVPT
;
A
#
# COMPACT_ATOMS: atom_id res chain seq x y z
N MET A 1 34.43 -2.17 -43.18
CA MET A 1 32.95 -2.17 -43.09
C MET A 1 32.58 -2.53 -41.66
N ALA A 2 31.79 -1.70 -40.98
CA ALA A 2 31.38 -1.96 -39.60
C ALA A 2 30.50 -3.22 -39.56
N ASN A 3 30.79 -4.14 -38.63
CA ASN A 3 30.04 -5.39 -38.49
C ASN A 3 28.59 -5.05 -38.06
N PRO A 4 27.56 -5.39 -38.86
CA PRO A 4 26.16 -5.04 -38.57
C PRO A 4 25.63 -5.67 -37.27
N ILE A 5 26.28 -6.72 -36.76
CA ILE A 5 25.94 -7.35 -35.47
C ILE A 5 26.42 -6.47 -34.29
N LYS A 6 27.55 -5.76 -34.42
CA LYS A 6 28.04 -4.85 -33.37
C LYS A 6 27.16 -3.61 -33.21
N LEU A 7 26.57 -3.11 -34.30
CA LEU A 7 25.61 -2.00 -34.26
C LEU A 7 24.33 -2.38 -33.52
N ARG A 8 23.74 -3.54 -33.85
CA ARG A 8 22.54 -4.05 -33.15
C ARG A 8 22.76 -4.35 -31.66
N LEU A 9 23.98 -4.69 -31.26
CA LEU A 9 24.31 -4.92 -29.85
C LEU A 9 24.54 -3.61 -29.08
N ALA A 10 25.04 -2.56 -29.74
CA ALA A 10 25.17 -1.23 -29.16
C ALA A 10 23.80 -0.61 -28.86
N ASP A 11 22.81 -0.84 -29.74
CA ASP A 11 21.42 -0.45 -29.50
C ASP A 11 20.86 -1.14 -28.23
N LEU A 12 21.21 -2.41 -27.97
CA LEU A 12 20.79 -3.12 -26.76
C LEU A 12 21.44 -2.60 -25.46
N LEU A 13 22.50 -1.78 -25.57
CA LEU A 13 23.17 -1.13 -24.45
C LEU A 13 22.69 0.31 -24.25
N ASP A 14 21.84 0.81 -25.14
CA ASP A 14 21.23 2.12 -25.01
C ASP A 14 20.04 2.03 -24.04
N HIS A 15 20.25 2.54 -22.83
CA HIS A 15 19.24 2.57 -21.79
C HIS A 15 18.02 3.42 -22.16
N ASP A 16 18.15 4.35 -23.12
CA ASP A 16 17.03 5.19 -23.58
C ASP A 16 16.03 4.42 -24.46
N LEU A 17 16.38 3.21 -24.93
CA LEU A 17 15.51 2.38 -25.76
C LEU A 17 14.59 1.46 -24.94
N PHE A 18 14.80 1.34 -23.62
CA PHE A 18 14.07 0.39 -22.78
C PHE A 18 13.46 1.08 -21.54
N THR A 19 12.20 0.79 -21.27
CA THR A 19 11.56 1.18 -20.01
C THR A 19 12.00 0.24 -18.88
N PRO A 20 12.38 0.75 -17.69
CA PRO A 20 12.63 -0.08 -16.52
C PRO A 20 11.44 -1.00 -16.22
N ARG A 21 11.73 -2.25 -15.85
CA ARG A 21 10.70 -3.29 -15.65
C ARG A 21 9.74 -2.91 -14.52
N GLU A 22 10.23 -2.21 -13.51
CA GLU A 22 9.48 -1.75 -12.35
C GLU A 22 8.44 -0.69 -12.75
N LEU A 23 8.83 0.25 -13.61
CA LEU A 23 7.91 1.27 -14.14
C LEU A 23 6.89 0.66 -15.10
N SER A 24 7.31 -0.33 -15.90
CA SER A 24 6.38 -1.11 -16.72
C SER A 24 5.37 -1.89 -15.86
N TRP A 25 5.83 -2.48 -14.76
CA TRP A 25 4.96 -3.16 -13.81
C TRP A 25 3.95 -2.20 -13.15
N LEU A 26 4.39 -1.00 -12.75
CA LEU A 26 3.46 0.02 -12.23
C LEU A 26 2.44 0.45 -13.28
N SER A 27 2.82 0.50 -14.55
CA SER A 27 1.90 0.76 -15.66
C SER A 27 0.88 -0.36 -15.84
N PHE A 28 1.28 -1.62 -15.61
CA PHE A 28 0.35 -2.75 -15.54
C PHE A 28 -0.62 -2.61 -14.36
N ASN A 29 -0.14 -2.29 -13.15
CA ASN A 29 -1.04 -2.12 -12.01
C ASN A 29 -1.97 -0.91 -12.19
N ALA A 30 -1.53 0.12 -12.91
CA ALA A 30 -2.40 1.23 -13.33
C ALA A 30 -3.57 0.77 -14.21
N ARG A 31 -3.41 -0.30 -15.01
CA ARG A 31 -4.53 -0.90 -15.78
C ARG A 31 -5.53 -1.58 -14.86
N VAL A 32 -5.10 -2.21 -13.77
CA VAL A 32 -6.01 -2.75 -12.74
C VAL A 32 -6.85 -1.64 -12.14
N LEU A 33 -6.24 -0.48 -11.87
CA LEU A 33 -6.95 0.70 -11.37
C LEU A 33 -7.96 1.26 -12.39
N GLN A 34 -7.70 1.12 -13.69
CA GLN A 34 -8.67 1.48 -14.73
C GLN A 34 -9.92 0.59 -14.70
N GLU A 35 -9.80 -0.70 -14.37
CA GLU A 35 -10.98 -1.57 -14.18
C GLU A 35 -11.82 -1.13 -12.97
N ALA A 36 -11.19 -0.57 -11.92
CA ALA A 36 -11.90 0.05 -10.80
C ALA A 36 -12.59 1.37 -11.20
N ALA A 37 -12.07 2.09 -12.19
CA ALA A 37 -12.65 3.33 -12.70
C ALA A 37 -13.76 3.10 -13.75
N ASP A 38 -13.79 1.95 -14.42
CA ASP A 38 -14.72 1.67 -15.51
C ASP A 38 -16.16 1.51 -15.00
N LYS A 39 -17.05 2.43 -15.41
CA LYS A 39 -18.47 2.43 -15.05
C LYS A 39 -19.29 1.31 -15.70
N THR A 40 -18.74 0.63 -16.71
CA THR A 40 -19.37 -0.58 -17.29
C THR A 40 -19.16 -1.81 -16.43
N THR A 41 -18.14 -1.80 -15.56
CA THR A 41 -17.88 -2.85 -14.56
C THR A 41 -18.86 -2.72 -13.39
N PRO A 42 -19.47 -3.82 -12.90
CA PRO A 42 -20.36 -3.78 -11.74
C PRO A 42 -19.70 -3.14 -10.51
N LEU A 43 -20.46 -2.33 -9.77
CA LEU A 43 -19.94 -1.51 -8.65
C LEU A 43 -19.11 -2.30 -7.64
N ILE A 44 -19.56 -3.48 -7.23
CA ILE A 44 -18.83 -4.33 -6.28
C ILE A 44 -17.55 -4.91 -6.89
N ALA A 45 -17.55 -5.22 -8.19
CA ALA A 45 -16.34 -5.67 -8.87
C ALA A 45 -15.29 -4.54 -8.95
N ARG A 46 -15.71 -3.29 -9.14
CA ARG A 46 -14.82 -2.12 -9.08
C ARG A 46 -14.13 -1.98 -7.72
N LEU A 47 -14.86 -2.16 -6.62
CA LEU A 47 -14.27 -2.21 -5.27
C LEU A 47 -13.27 -3.35 -5.11
N ARG A 48 -13.56 -4.53 -5.66
CA ARG A 48 -12.62 -5.66 -5.66
C ARG A 48 -11.35 -5.33 -6.45
N TYR A 49 -11.45 -4.60 -7.55
CA TYR A 49 -10.28 -4.14 -8.30
C TYR A 49 -9.41 -3.15 -7.51
N LEU A 50 -9.99 -2.31 -6.65
CA LEU A 50 -9.20 -1.53 -5.69
C LEU A 50 -8.41 -2.44 -4.74
N GLY A 51 -9.06 -3.48 -4.19
CA GLY A 51 -8.37 -4.47 -3.35
C GLY A 51 -7.25 -5.21 -4.09
N ILE A 52 -7.47 -5.62 -5.35
CA ILE A 52 -6.45 -6.26 -6.19
C ILE A 52 -5.29 -5.30 -6.46
N PHE A 53 -5.58 -4.04 -6.78
CA PHE A 53 -4.56 -3.01 -6.98
C PHE A 53 -3.66 -2.85 -5.74
N SER A 54 -4.25 -2.76 -4.55
CA SER A 54 -3.51 -2.61 -3.29
C SER A 54 -2.66 -3.85 -3.00
N ASN A 55 -3.23 -5.05 -3.07
CA ASN A 55 -2.48 -6.29 -2.84
C ASN A 55 -1.30 -6.46 -3.82
N ASN A 56 -1.50 -6.11 -5.09
CA ASN A 56 -0.41 -6.11 -6.07
C ASN A 56 0.68 -5.10 -5.67
N LEU A 57 0.29 -3.90 -5.23
CA LEU A 57 1.23 -2.84 -4.85
C LEU A 57 2.05 -3.25 -3.61
N ASP A 58 1.45 -3.92 -2.64
CA ASP A 58 2.16 -4.44 -1.47
C ASP A 58 3.22 -5.47 -1.88
N GLU A 59 2.87 -6.41 -2.75
CA GLU A 59 3.83 -7.38 -3.32
C GLU A 59 4.96 -6.68 -4.10
N PHE A 60 4.62 -5.63 -4.84
CA PHE A 60 5.62 -4.82 -5.56
C PHE A 60 6.63 -4.18 -4.60
N PHE A 61 6.19 -3.65 -3.46
CA PHE A 61 7.08 -3.09 -2.46
C PHE A 61 7.96 -4.16 -1.82
N ARG A 62 7.35 -5.29 -1.43
CA ARG A 62 8.05 -6.38 -0.77
C ARG A 62 9.14 -7.00 -1.65
N VAL A 63 8.85 -7.23 -2.93
CA VAL A 63 9.78 -7.91 -3.83
C VAL A 63 10.62 -6.90 -4.60
N ARG A 64 9.99 -6.07 -5.44
CA ARG A 64 10.71 -5.28 -6.44
C ARG A 64 11.39 -4.06 -5.85
N VAL A 65 10.74 -3.32 -4.95
CA VAL A 65 11.38 -2.17 -4.30
C VAL A 65 12.52 -2.64 -3.40
N ALA A 66 12.36 -3.77 -2.70
CA ALA A 66 13.44 -4.39 -1.92
C ALA A 66 14.65 -4.75 -2.80
N GLU A 67 14.43 -5.33 -4.00
CA GLU A 67 15.49 -5.61 -4.97
C GLU A 67 16.22 -4.33 -5.43
N VAL A 68 15.49 -3.27 -5.80
CA VAL A 68 16.09 -1.98 -6.18
C VAL A 68 16.90 -1.39 -5.02
N ARG A 69 16.39 -1.45 -3.79
CA ARG A 69 17.12 -0.99 -2.59
C ARG A 69 18.39 -1.80 -2.34
N ARG A 70 18.36 -3.11 -2.59
CA ARG A 70 19.53 -3.98 -2.53
C ARG A 70 20.55 -3.61 -3.60
N LEU A 71 20.14 -3.32 -4.83
CA LEU A 71 21.04 -2.84 -5.88
C LEU A 71 21.75 -1.54 -5.46
N ILE A 72 21.02 -0.60 -4.86
CA ILE A 72 21.61 0.64 -4.33
C ILE A 72 22.68 0.38 -3.25
N SER A 73 22.53 -0.68 -2.45
CA SER A 73 23.48 -0.98 -1.37
C SER A 73 24.72 -1.72 -1.84
N VAL A 74 24.62 -2.55 -2.88
CA VAL A 74 25.75 -3.35 -3.40
C VAL A 74 26.48 -2.69 -4.57
N SER A 75 25.85 -1.76 -5.29
CA SER A 75 26.44 -1.06 -6.44
C SER A 75 27.23 0.19 -6.04
N SER A 76 28.09 0.67 -6.95
CA SER A 76 28.88 1.90 -6.76
C SER A 76 28.87 2.76 -8.02
N GLY A 77 29.33 4.02 -7.90
CA GLY A 77 29.43 4.93 -9.05
C GLY A 77 28.10 5.18 -9.78
N GLY A 78 28.14 5.13 -11.11
CA GLY A 78 27.00 5.39 -11.99
C GLY A 78 25.82 4.44 -11.80
N ASP A 79 26.08 3.14 -11.64
CA ASP A 79 25.05 2.11 -11.46
C ASP A 79 24.23 2.34 -10.17
N ARG A 80 24.90 2.80 -9.11
CA ARG A 80 24.24 3.18 -7.86
C ARG A 80 23.34 4.40 -8.06
N GLN A 81 23.78 5.38 -8.85
CA GLN A 81 22.99 6.57 -9.13
C GLN A 81 21.76 6.22 -9.97
N GLN A 82 21.91 5.43 -11.03
CA GLN A 82 20.79 4.95 -11.84
C GLN A 82 19.74 4.21 -11.00
N SER A 83 20.17 3.37 -10.05
CA SER A 83 19.25 2.66 -9.15
C SER A 83 18.49 3.61 -8.20
N LYS A 84 19.14 4.70 -7.75
CA LYS A 84 18.47 5.74 -6.96
C LYS A 84 17.46 6.53 -7.79
N ASP A 85 17.83 6.87 -9.02
CA ASP A 85 16.96 7.60 -9.95
C ASP A 85 15.72 6.75 -10.28
N LEU A 86 15.90 5.44 -10.48
CA LEU A 86 14.80 4.49 -10.63
C LEU A 86 13.89 4.46 -9.39
N LEU A 87 14.45 4.40 -8.18
CA LEU A 87 13.66 4.40 -6.94
C LEU A 87 12.85 5.70 -6.80
N ALA A 88 13.43 6.85 -7.16
CA ALA A 88 12.72 8.13 -7.16
C ALA A 88 11.59 8.16 -8.21
N ALA A 89 11.82 7.60 -9.40
CA ALA A 89 10.80 7.47 -10.44
C ALA A 89 9.64 6.55 -10.00
N ILE A 90 9.97 5.42 -9.35
CA ILE A 90 8.97 4.51 -8.73
C ILE A 90 8.13 5.28 -7.72
N GLN A 91 8.76 5.99 -6.78
CA GLN A 91 8.05 6.76 -5.76
C GLN A 91 7.11 7.80 -6.38
N THR A 92 7.59 8.53 -7.39
CA THR A 92 6.79 9.52 -8.12
C THR A 92 5.55 8.88 -8.74
N GLN A 93 5.71 7.74 -9.42
CA GLN A 93 4.61 7.03 -10.07
C GLN A 93 3.62 6.44 -9.05
N VAL A 94 4.10 5.87 -7.95
CA VAL A 94 3.24 5.33 -6.88
C VAL A 94 2.39 6.45 -6.26
N VAL A 95 2.97 7.62 -5.97
CA VAL A 95 2.21 8.77 -5.45
C VAL A 95 1.13 9.21 -6.44
N ALA A 96 1.41 9.21 -7.74
CA ALA A 96 0.41 9.53 -8.75
C ALA A 96 -0.73 8.51 -8.79
N LEU A 97 -0.40 7.21 -8.69
CA LEU A 97 -1.40 6.14 -8.66
C LEU A 97 -2.24 6.16 -7.38
N GLN A 98 -1.66 6.51 -6.23
CA GLN A 98 -2.40 6.63 -4.97
C GLN A 98 -3.44 7.75 -5.03
N LYS A 99 -3.09 8.90 -5.63
CA LYS A 99 -4.06 10.00 -5.83
C LYS A 99 -5.24 9.56 -6.68
N GLU A 100 -4.98 8.77 -7.72
CA GLU A 100 -6.03 8.23 -8.58
C GLU A 100 -6.87 7.16 -7.85
N PHE A 101 -6.24 6.34 -7.02
CA PHE A 101 -6.93 5.40 -6.14
C PHE A 101 -7.90 6.12 -5.20
N ASP A 102 -7.44 7.17 -4.52
CA ASP A 102 -8.26 7.93 -3.56
C ASP A 102 -9.46 8.56 -4.27
N ARG A 103 -9.25 9.17 -5.45
CA ARG A 103 -10.31 9.72 -6.28
C ARG A 103 -11.37 8.67 -6.65
N ILE A 104 -10.94 7.50 -7.12
CA ILE A 104 -11.86 6.41 -7.50
C ILE A 104 -12.58 5.86 -6.26
N TYR A 105 -11.88 5.72 -5.13
CA TYR A 105 -12.45 5.25 -3.88
C TYR A 105 -13.58 6.18 -3.41
N GLU A 106 -13.35 7.50 -3.39
CA GLU A 106 -14.38 8.48 -3.04
C GLU A 106 -15.61 8.38 -3.96
N GLU A 107 -15.39 8.29 -5.28
CA GLU A 107 -16.48 8.09 -6.25
C GLU A 107 -17.28 6.81 -5.97
N LEU A 108 -16.60 5.70 -5.68
CA LEU A 108 -17.26 4.43 -5.34
C LEU A 108 -18.06 4.53 -4.04
N MET A 109 -17.55 5.21 -3.02
CA MET A 109 -18.28 5.43 -1.77
C MET A 109 -19.56 6.23 -2.01
N HIS A 110 -19.51 7.26 -2.87
CA HIS A 110 -20.70 7.99 -3.29
C HIS A 110 -21.70 7.12 -4.06
N GLU A 111 -21.23 6.31 -5.02
CA GLU A 111 -22.08 5.39 -5.79
C GLU A 111 -22.76 4.33 -4.91
N LEU A 112 -22.05 3.81 -3.89
CA LEU A 112 -22.60 2.88 -2.90
C LEU A 112 -23.70 3.55 -2.07
N SER A 113 -23.45 4.78 -1.60
CA SER A 113 -24.41 5.53 -0.78
C SER A 113 -25.72 5.80 -1.53
N ALA A 114 -25.66 6.07 -2.85
CA ALA A 114 -26.83 6.23 -3.70
C ALA A 114 -27.66 4.93 -3.83
N ARG A 115 -27.03 3.78 -3.60
CA ARG A 115 -27.67 2.46 -3.54
C ARG A 115 -27.99 2.01 -2.11
N ARG A 116 -27.93 2.92 -1.14
CA ARG A 116 -28.20 2.67 0.28
C ARG A 116 -27.22 1.69 0.95
N ILE A 117 -25.98 1.65 0.46
CA ILE A 117 -24.87 0.92 1.09
C ILE A 117 -23.92 1.97 1.66
N TYR A 118 -23.65 1.92 2.97
CA TYR A 118 -22.86 2.92 3.67
C TYR A 118 -21.69 2.24 4.36
N LEU A 119 -20.47 2.68 4.06
CA LEU A 119 -19.29 2.38 4.84
C LEU A 119 -19.05 3.58 5.76
N ILE A 120 -19.25 3.38 7.06
CA ILE A 120 -19.17 4.44 8.07
C ILE A 120 -18.05 4.15 9.07
N ASN A 121 -17.59 5.19 9.77
CA ASN A 121 -16.56 5.11 10.79
C ASN A 121 -17.13 5.35 12.21
N GLU A 122 -16.27 5.27 13.21
CA GLU A 122 -16.61 5.38 14.63
C GLU A 122 -17.28 6.71 15.01
N THR A 123 -17.06 7.78 14.23
CA THR A 123 -17.66 9.10 14.45
C THR A 123 -19.04 9.27 13.84
N GLN A 124 -19.51 8.28 13.07
CA GLN A 124 -20.75 8.34 12.28
C GLN A 124 -21.83 7.37 12.79
N LEU A 125 -21.55 6.65 13.87
CA LEU A 125 -22.48 5.68 14.45
C LEU A 125 -23.65 6.38 15.15
N ASP A 126 -24.86 5.88 14.93
CA ASP A 126 -26.00 6.23 15.78
C ASP A 126 -25.89 5.53 17.16
N PRO A 127 -26.66 5.97 18.19
CA PRO A 127 -26.56 5.39 19.53
C PRO A 127 -26.80 3.88 19.60
N GLY A 128 -27.69 3.34 18.75
CA GLY A 128 -27.97 1.91 18.71
C GLY A 128 -26.84 1.13 18.04
N GLN A 129 -26.27 1.66 16.96
CA GLN A 129 -25.09 1.11 16.30
C GLN A 129 -23.86 1.13 17.22
N ALA A 130 -23.64 2.23 17.95
CA ALA A 130 -22.55 2.35 18.91
C ALA A 130 -22.67 1.30 20.04
N GLN A 131 -23.89 1.11 20.56
CA GLN A 131 -24.16 0.05 21.55
C GLN A 131 -23.85 -1.33 20.97
N PHE A 132 -24.34 -1.63 19.76
CA PHE A 132 -24.06 -2.90 19.09
C PHE A 132 -22.55 -3.15 18.90
N VAL A 133 -21.81 -2.15 18.41
CA VAL A 133 -20.36 -2.25 18.21
C VAL A 133 -19.64 -2.49 19.53
N GLN A 134 -20.04 -1.83 20.63
CA GLN A 134 -19.45 -2.03 21.95
C GLN A 134 -19.69 -3.45 22.50
N GLU A 135 -20.91 -3.96 22.33
CA GLU A 135 -21.28 -5.33 22.73
C GLU A 135 -20.50 -6.37 21.92
N TYR A 136 -20.44 -6.20 20.59
CA TYR A 136 -19.65 -7.05 19.70
C TYR A 136 -18.16 -7.00 20.04
N PHE A 137 -17.61 -5.81 20.28
CA PHE A 137 -16.22 -5.64 20.67
C PHE A 137 -15.92 -6.43 21.94
N THR A 138 -16.75 -6.29 22.97
CA THR A 138 -16.52 -6.94 24.27
C THR A 138 -16.67 -8.47 24.18
N ALA A 139 -17.63 -8.95 23.40
CA ALA A 139 -17.94 -10.38 23.31
C ALA A 139 -17.04 -11.14 22.32
N THR A 140 -16.53 -10.48 21.28
CA THR A 140 -15.87 -11.16 20.14
C THR A 140 -14.47 -10.62 19.85
N VAL A 141 -14.26 -9.31 19.86
CA VAL A 141 -12.96 -8.73 19.47
C VAL A 141 -11.98 -8.71 20.63
N LEU A 142 -12.39 -8.18 21.79
CA LEU A 142 -11.56 -8.00 22.98
C LEU A 142 -10.86 -9.29 23.46
N PRO A 143 -11.49 -10.47 23.45
CA PRO A 143 -10.82 -11.72 23.86
C PRO A 143 -9.63 -12.10 22.97
N GLU A 144 -9.60 -11.65 21.71
CA GLU A 144 -8.55 -11.92 20.74
C GLU A 144 -7.47 -10.82 20.71
N LEU A 145 -7.67 -9.71 21.44
CA LEU A 145 -6.72 -8.61 21.45
C LEU A 145 -5.62 -8.82 22.48
N GLU A 146 -4.38 -8.79 22.02
CA GLU A 146 -3.18 -8.76 22.87
C GLU A 146 -2.43 -7.43 22.67
N PRO A 147 -2.64 -6.42 23.55
CA PRO A 147 -1.90 -5.17 23.50
C PRO A 147 -0.43 -5.39 23.88
N ILE A 148 0.47 -4.90 23.04
CA ILE A 148 1.91 -4.92 23.29
C ILE A 148 2.33 -3.54 23.79
N LEU A 149 2.67 -3.45 25.07
CA LEU A 149 3.21 -2.22 25.66
C LEU A 149 4.65 -1.98 25.18
N LEU A 150 4.92 -0.76 24.72
CA LEU A 150 6.24 -0.35 24.28
C LEU A 150 6.97 0.38 25.43
N SER A 151 8.24 0.07 25.60
CA SER A 151 9.13 0.73 26.56
C SER A 151 10.41 1.15 25.86
N GLU A 152 10.92 2.34 26.15
CA GLU A 152 12.22 2.80 25.63
C GLU A 152 13.38 1.91 26.08
N SER A 153 13.20 1.16 27.17
CA SER A 153 14.22 0.28 27.75
C SER A 153 14.31 -1.10 27.07
N GLN A 154 13.37 -1.44 26.19
CA GLN A 154 13.29 -2.74 25.54
C GLN A 154 13.10 -2.59 24.02
N PRO A 155 13.68 -3.50 23.21
CA PRO A 155 13.38 -3.51 21.79
C PRO A 155 11.90 -3.83 21.55
N ILE A 156 11.34 -3.26 20.49
CA ILE A 156 10.00 -3.63 20.02
C ILE A 156 10.02 -5.14 19.70
N PRO A 157 9.05 -5.93 20.18
CA PRO A 157 9.00 -7.35 19.87
C PRO A 157 8.78 -7.57 18.37
N ALA A 158 9.03 -8.80 17.92
CA ALA A 158 8.72 -9.17 16.55
C ALA A 158 7.22 -9.03 16.33
N LEU A 159 6.85 -8.16 15.39
CA LEU A 159 5.48 -8.00 14.91
C LEU A 159 5.26 -8.93 13.73
N ASN A 160 4.02 -9.39 13.56
CA ASN A 160 3.65 -10.22 12.42
C ASN A 160 3.76 -9.39 11.14
N ASP A 161 4.38 -9.97 10.12
CA ASP A 161 4.39 -9.38 8.78
C ASP A 161 2.98 -9.43 8.19
N GLU A 162 2.62 -8.46 7.35
CA GLU A 162 1.28 -8.30 6.73
C GLU A 162 0.12 -7.97 7.70
N SER A 163 0.31 -8.03 9.02
CA SER A 163 -0.73 -7.67 9.99
C SER A 163 -0.91 -6.14 10.11
N LEU A 164 -2.16 -5.72 10.32
CA LEU A 164 -2.49 -4.33 10.62
C LEU A 164 -2.35 -4.07 12.13
N TYR A 165 -1.59 -3.03 12.49
CA TYR A 165 -1.43 -2.61 13.89
C TYR A 165 -1.95 -1.18 14.10
N LEU A 166 -2.63 -0.97 15.22
CA LEU A 166 -2.95 0.36 15.75
C LEU A 166 -1.88 0.75 16.76
N ALA A 167 -1.17 1.85 16.49
CA ALA A 167 -0.29 2.50 17.47
C ALA A 167 -1.14 3.38 18.41
N VAL A 168 -1.10 3.08 19.70
CA VAL A 168 -1.91 3.73 20.73
C VAL A 168 -1.01 4.59 21.63
N ASP A 169 -1.35 5.87 21.74
CA ASP A 169 -0.77 6.80 22.71
C ASP A 169 -1.67 6.83 23.97
N ILE A 170 -1.11 6.41 25.10
CA ILE A 170 -1.78 6.31 26.40
C ILE A 170 -1.21 7.40 27.32
N ARG A 171 -2.01 8.44 27.55
CA ARG A 171 -1.65 9.53 28.44
C ARG A 171 -2.23 9.33 29.84
N SER A 172 -1.38 9.36 30.86
CA SER A 172 -1.77 9.28 32.27
C SER A 172 -1.16 10.43 33.08
N GLY A 173 -1.86 11.57 33.14
CA GLY A 173 -1.33 12.79 33.72
C GLY A 173 -0.23 13.39 32.83
N ASP A 174 0.99 13.48 33.36
CA ASP A 174 2.19 13.95 32.65
C ASP A 174 3.02 12.81 32.02
N SER A 175 2.63 11.54 32.24
CA SER A 175 3.31 10.40 31.62
C SER A 175 2.66 9.98 30.29
N TYR A 176 3.52 9.56 29.36
CA TYR A 176 3.15 8.97 28.08
C TYR A 176 3.60 7.52 28.07
N ASN A 177 2.70 6.63 27.69
CA ASN A 177 3.01 5.23 27.40
C ASN A 177 2.50 4.91 26.01
N TYR A 178 3.19 4.02 25.30
CA TYR A 178 2.78 3.61 23.97
C TYR A 178 2.43 2.14 23.98
N ALA A 179 1.45 1.76 23.16
CA ALA A 179 1.14 0.38 22.89
C ALA A 179 0.94 0.18 21.39
N VAL A 180 1.09 -1.06 20.93
CA VAL A 180 0.57 -1.48 19.63
C VAL A 180 -0.46 -2.57 19.84
N VAL A 181 -1.53 -2.51 19.07
CA VAL A 181 -2.62 -3.48 19.11
C VAL A 181 -2.80 -4.05 17.70
N GLU A 182 -2.62 -5.35 17.55
CA GLU A 182 -2.91 -6.04 16.29
C GLU A 182 -4.41 -6.02 16.02
N VAL A 183 -4.83 -5.73 14.79
CA VAL A 183 -6.22 -5.82 14.37
C VAL A 183 -6.51 -7.26 13.95
N PRO A 184 -7.37 -8.00 14.69
CA PRO A 184 -7.69 -9.38 14.37
C PRO A 184 -8.59 -9.40 13.13
N THR A 185 -8.00 -9.74 11.97
CA THR A 185 -8.64 -9.72 10.64
C THR A 185 -9.13 -11.08 10.19
#